data_AF-A0A958K352-F1
#
_entry.id   AF-A0A958K352-F1
#
_cell.length_a   1.000
_cell.length_b   1.000
_cell.length_c   1.000
_cell.angle_alpha   90.00
_cell.angle_beta   90.00
_cell.angle_gamma   90.00
#
_symmetry.space_group_name_H-M   'P 1'
#
loop_
_entity.id
_entity.type
_entity.pdbx_description
1 polymer ?
#
loop_
_entity_poly.entity_id
_entity_poly.type
_entity_poly.pdbx_seq_one_letter_code
_entity_poly.pdbx_strand_id
1 'polypeptide(L)'
;CYTKLKSMICQILGSLRSKIKFTGTFCLILFCIKNAFAEDIYRWEDESGVIHFTSKPDNPKAKKAELPEIMRARMGTEKSSLATCDSHGGINCQAGPDKDGSVICLDGFSEATARFKFRCSTARLKLAQVKFDDKADTLRVYVRNQQGIQADAVEVYYMQGGRERKDFMGPPAVKAYGVAEYTLKISTDDLKADPDYKTRVYLRCMNCS
;
A
#
# COMPACT_ATOMS: atom_id res chain seq x y z
N CYS A 1 19.57 -17.85 8.85
CA CYS A 1 19.92 -18.05 7.43
C CYS A 1 18.70 -18.26 6.51
N TYR A 2 17.69 -17.37 6.52
CA TYR A 2 16.52 -17.51 5.62
C TYR A 2 15.91 -16.17 5.16
N THR A 3 16.74 -15.12 5.03
CA THR A 3 16.27 -13.77 4.64
C THR A 3 16.96 -13.18 3.40
N LYS A 4 17.88 -13.89 2.75
CA LYS A 4 18.63 -13.36 1.59
C LYS A 4 18.14 -13.78 0.19
N LEU A 5 17.17 -14.70 0.08
CA LEU A 5 16.79 -15.24 -1.24
C LEU A 5 15.72 -14.44 -2.00
N LYS A 6 14.98 -13.53 -1.34
CA LYS A 6 13.90 -12.76 -2.01
C LYS A 6 14.39 -11.49 -2.73
N SER A 7 15.62 -11.04 -2.52
CA SER A 7 16.12 -9.78 -3.09
C SER A 7 16.79 -9.91 -4.46
N MET A 8 17.13 -11.12 -4.93
CA MET A 8 17.89 -11.29 -6.18
C MET A 8 17.02 -11.60 -7.42
N ILE A 9 15.75 -11.98 -7.24
CA ILE A 9 14.89 -12.35 -8.38
C ILE A 9 14.23 -11.12 -9.04
N CYS A 10 14.21 -9.96 -8.37
CA CYS A 10 13.50 -8.78 -8.88
C CYS A 10 14.35 -7.84 -9.77
N GLN A 11 15.64 -8.12 -9.97
CA GLN A 11 16.52 -7.25 -10.79
C GLN A 11 16.78 -7.76 -12.21
N ILE A 12 16.30 -8.94 -12.61
CA ILE A 12 16.55 -9.50 -13.96
C ILE A 12 15.41 -9.21 -14.96
N LEU A 13 14.25 -8.71 -14.52
CA LEU A 13 13.09 -8.50 -15.39
C LEU A 13 12.96 -7.08 -15.97
N GLY A 14 13.97 -6.23 -15.83
CA GLY A 14 13.92 -4.81 -16.19
C GLY A 14 14.48 -4.40 -17.56
N SER A 15 14.91 -5.32 -18.42
CA SER A 15 15.59 -4.93 -19.67
C SER A 15 15.39 -5.91 -20.83
N LEU A 16 14.15 -6.13 -21.27
CA LEU A 16 13.86 -6.78 -22.55
C LEU A 16 12.57 -6.20 -23.16
N ARG A 17 12.65 -4.94 -23.61
CA ARG A 17 11.65 -4.32 -24.51
C ARG A 17 12.18 -4.37 -25.94
N SER A 18 12.19 -5.56 -26.53
CA SER A 18 12.46 -5.74 -27.96
C SER A 18 11.53 -6.81 -28.51
N LYS A 19 10.48 -6.37 -29.20
CA LYS A 19 9.70 -7.06 -30.24
C LYS A 19 9.95 -8.57 -30.38
N ILE A 20 9.28 -9.39 -29.55
CA ILE A 20 9.19 -10.85 -29.79
C ILE A 20 7.70 -11.17 -29.97
N LYS A 21 7.36 -11.66 -31.17
CA LYS A 21 6.03 -12.20 -31.51
C LYS A 21 5.77 -13.39 -30.58
N PHE A 22 4.82 -13.22 -29.66
CA PHE A 22 4.39 -14.26 -28.72
C PHE A 22 3.44 -15.22 -29.45
N THR A 23 4.00 -16.09 -30.27
CA THR A 23 3.33 -17.26 -30.81
C THR A 23 3.95 -18.49 -30.18
N GLY A 24 3.21 -19.11 -29.25
CA GLY A 24 3.48 -20.48 -28.82
C GLY A 24 4.32 -20.66 -27.56
N THR A 25 3.81 -20.26 -26.39
CA THR A 25 4.28 -20.85 -25.11
C THR A 25 3.19 -20.80 -24.04
N PHE A 26 2.04 -21.43 -24.32
CA PHE A 26 0.90 -21.58 -23.38
C PHE A 26 0.78 -23.04 -22.88
N CYS A 27 1.88 -23.79 -22.78
CA CYS A 27 1.84 -25.24 -22.51
C CYS A 27 2.84 -25.72 -21.44
N LEU A 28 3.14 -24.91 -20.42
CA LEU A 28 4.13 -25.31 -19.39
C LEU A 28 3.80 -24.88 -17.96
N ILE A 29 2.51 -24.67 -17.65
CA ILE A 29 2.03 -24.42 -16.27
C ILE A 29 1.05 -25.52 -15.81
N LEU A 30 0.91 -26.63 -16.55
CA LEU A 30 0.00 -27.73 -16.18
C LEU A 30 0.66 -28.93 -15.44
N PHE A 31 1.98 -28.99 -15.30
CA PHE A 31 2.66 -30.24 -14.90
C PHE A 31 3.18 -30.31 -13.44
N CYS A 32 2.74 -29.43 -12.54
CA CYS A 32 3.24 -29.41 -11.15
C CYS A 32 2.15 -29.41 -10.08
N ILE A 33 0.95 -29.90 -10.40
CA ILE A 33 -0.03 -30.26 -9.37
C ILE A 33 0.24 -31.72 -8.99
N LYS A 34 1.29 -31.96 -8.19
CA LYS A 34 1.37 -33.23 -7.46
C LYS A 34 0.16 -33.24 -6.53
N ASN A 35 -0.80 -34.10 -6.80
CA ASN A 35 -1.95 -34.31 -5.93
C ASN A 35 -1.43 -34.59 -4.51
N ALA A 36 -1.64 -33.64 -3.61
CA ALA A 36 -1.40 -33.82 -2.18
C ALA A 36 -2.49 -34.74 -1.65
N PHE A 37 -2.37 -36.04 -1.94
CA PHE A 37 -3.17 -37.05 -1.27
C PHE A 37 -2.66 -37.14 0.17
N ALA A 38 -3.58 -37.08 1.13
CA ALA A 38 -3.26 -37.35 2.52
C ALA A 38 -2.68 -38.78 2.62
N GLU A 39 -1.44 -38.90 3.10
CA GLU A 39 -0.81 -40.20 3.33
C GLU A 39 -1.58 -40.97 4.40
N ASP A 40 -1.66 -42.30 4.24
CA ASP A 40 -2.29 -43.16 5.22
C ASP A 40 -1.53 -43.08 6.56
N ILE A 41 -2.26 -42.83 7.65
CA ILE A 41 -1.71 -42.86 9.00
C ILE A 41 -1.97 -44.23 9.62
N TYR A 42 -0.95 -44.81 10.24
CA TYR A 42 -1.01 -46.09 10.92
C TYR A 42 -0.94 -45.91 12.43
N ARG A 43 -1.63 -46.76 13.19
CA ARG A 43 -1.69 -46.80 14.65
C ARG A 43 -1.24 -48.16 15.15
N TRP A 44 -0.44 -48.18 16.22
CA TRP A 44 -0.12 -49.39 16.98
C TRP A 44 0.05 -49.10 18.47
N GLU A 45 0.04 -50.15 19.28
CA GLU A 45 0.20 -50.09 20.72
C GLU A 45 1.44 -50.90 21.11
N ASP A 46 2.33 -50.30 21.91
CA ASP A 46 3.54 -50.97 22.38
C ASP A 46 3.28 -51.84 23.63
N GLU A 47 4.31 -52.56 24.09
CA GLU A 47 4.21 -53.47 25.24
C GLU A 47 3.91 -52.74 26.56
N SER A 48 4.09 -51.41 26.59
CA SER A 48 3.77 -50.55 27.74
C SER A 48 2.37 -49.95 27.65
N GLY A 49 1.58 -50.28 26.60
CA GLY A 49 0.23 -49.76 26.39
C GLY A 49 0.19 -48.36 25.76
N VAL A 50 1.31 -47.85 25.25
CA VAL A 50 1.36 -46.51 24.62
C VAL A 50 0.97 -46.61 23.15
N ILE A 51 0.07 -45.73 22.72
CA ILE A 51 -0.42 -45.64 21.34
C ILE A 51 0.52 -44.74 20.52
N HIS A 52 1.04 -45.29 19.43
CA HIS A 52 1.90 -44.57 18.49
C HIS A 52 1.22 -44.40 17.13
N PHE A 53 1.50 -43.27 16.46
CA PHE A 53 1.03 -42.96 15.11
C PHE A 53 2.22 -42.72 14.18
N THR A 54 2.16 -43.23 12.94
CA THR A 54 3.22 -43.08 11.94
C THR A 54 2.62 -43.00 10.53
N SER A 55 3.27 -42.26 9.63
CA SER A 55 2.94 -42.25 8.19
C SER A 55 3.63 -43.37 7.41
N LYS A 56 4.48 -44.17 8.06
CA LYS A 56 5.21 -45.29 7.45
C LYS A 56 4.86 -46.61 8.15
N PRO A 57 4.50 -47.67 7.40
CA PRO A 57 4.19 -48.98 7.98
C PRO A 57 5.45 -49.77 8.36
N ASP A 58 6.39 -49.14 9.07
CA ASP A 58 7.68 -49.75 9.41
C ASP A 58 7.55 -50.80 10.53
N ASN A 59 6.41 -50.82 11.25
CA ASN A 59 6.14 -51.77 12.33
C ASN A 59 5.12 -52.84 11.89
N PRO A 60 5.43 -54.14 12.03
CA PRO A 60 4.54 -55.23 11.61
C PRO A 60 3.21 -55.29 12.39
N LYS A 61 3.12 -54.66 13.58
CA LYS A 61 1.88 -54.57 14.37
C LYS A 61 1.02 -53.36 14.00
N ALA A 62 1.47 -52.49 13.09
CA ALA A 62 0.77 -51.28 12.72
C ALA A 62 -0.45 -51.56 11.82
N LYS A 63 -1.60 -51.00 12.21
CA LYS A 63 -2.85 -51.07 11.43
C LYS A 63 -3.22 -49.68 10.96
N LYS A 64 -3.88 -49.58 9.81
CA LYS A 64 -4.38 -48.30 9.29
C LYS A 64 -5.32 -47.66 10.31
N ALA A 65 -5.07 -46.40 10.66
CA ALA A 65 -5.82 -45.68 11.66
C ALA A 65 -7.09 -45.08 11.04
N GLU A 66 -8.23 -45.30 11.70
CA GLU A 66 -9.45 -44.54 11.43
C GLU A 66 -9.33 -43.21 12.17
N LEU A 67 -8.93 -42.16 11.44
CA LEU A 67 -8.85 -40.81 12.00
C LEU A 67 -10.27 -40.22 12.05
N PRO A 68 -10.65 -39.54 13.15
CA PRO A 68 -11.90 -38.80 13.18
C PRO A 68 -11.88 -37.71 12.11
N GLU A 69 -13.05 -37.40 11.54
CA GLU A 69 -13.18 -36.33 10.57
C GLU A 69 -12.70 -35.01 11.20
N ILE A 70 -11.79 -34.30 10.53
CA ILE A 70 -11.29 -33.00 11.01
C ILE A 70 -12.42 -31.99 10.83
N MET A 71 -13.28 -31.89 11.83
CA MET A 71 -14.25 -30.81 11.92
C MET A 71 -13.48 -29.51 12.16
N ARG A 72 -13.36 -28.68 11.12
CA ARG A 72 -12.89 -27.30 11.30
C ARG A 72 -13.91 -26.60 12.17
N ALA A 73 -13.59 -26.42 13.45
CA ALA A 73 -14.36 -25.55 14.33
C ALA A 73 -14.45 -24.18 13.62
N ARG A 74 -15.65 -23.81 13.20
CA ARG A 74 -15.95 -22.42 12.85
C ARG A 74 -15.97 -21.67 14.16
N MET A 75 -14.78 -21.34 14.68
CA MET A 75 -14.65 -20.28 15.67
C MET A 75 -15.06 -19.00 14.96
N GLY A 76 -16.37 -18.75 14.92
CA GLY A 76 -16.88 -17.43 14.61
C GLY A 76 -16.35 -16.55 15.70
N THR A 77 -15.28 -15.80 15.44
CA THR A 77 -14.98 -14.63 16.25
C THR A 77 -16.25 -13.80 16.27
N GLU A 78 -16.91 -13.71 17.42
CA GLU A 78 -17.97 -12.73 17.63
C GLU A 78 -17.42 -11.41 17.10
N LYS A 79 -18.21 -10.77 16.22
CA LYS A 79 -17.87 -9.43 15.75
C LYS A 79 -17.99 -8.53 16.97
N SER A 80 -16.90 -8.35 17.71
CA SER A 80 -16.82 -7.25 18.65
C SER A 80 -17.14 -6.00 17.85
N SER A 81 -18.21 -5.30 18.24
CA SER A 81 -18.54 -4.01 17.69
C SER A 81 -17.47 -3.03 18.19
N LEU A 82 -16.33 -3.06 17.53
CA LEU A 82 -15.24 -2.14 17.80
C LEU A 82 -15.78 -0.73 17.53
N ALA A 83 -15.74 0.15 18.52
CA ALA A 83 -16.14 1.54 18.33
C ALA A 83 -15.24 2.17 17.26
N THR A 84 -15.83 2.67 16.18
CA THR A 84 -15.13 3.33 15.07
C THR A 84 -15.58 4.78 14.99
N CYS A 85 -14.81 5.63 14.31
CA CYS A 85 -15.20 7.02 14.10
C CYS A 85 -16.27 7.20 13.00
N ASP A 86 -16.82 6.13 12.43
CA ASP A 86 -17.73 6.24 11.28
C ASP A 86 -19.03 6.95 11.66
N SER A 87 -19.54 6.72 12.87
CA SER A 87 -20.68 7.45 13.45
C SER A 87 -20.32 8.80 14.08
N HIS A 88 -19.03 9.12 14.15
CA HIS A 88 -18.47 10.28 14.86
C HIS A 88 -17.85 11.31 13.89
N GLY A 89 -18.32 11.32 12.63
CA GLY A 89 -17.84 12.23 11.58
C GLY A 89 -16.49 11.86 10.96
N GLY A 90 -15.85 10.78 11.42
CA GLY A 90 -14.54 10.33 10.94
C GLY A 90 -13.39 10.71 11.86
N ILE A 91 -12.18 10.35 11.42
CA ILE A 91 -10.95 10.46 12.21
C ILE A 91 -10.45 11.91 12.22
N ASN A 92 -10.17 12.44 13.42
CA ASN A 92 -9.55 13.75 13.62
C ASN A 92 -8.04 13.61 13.84
N CYS A 93 -7.28 13.56 12.75
CA CYS A 93 -5.83 13.48 12.85
C CYS A 93 -5.18 14.73 13.47
N GLN A 94 -5.88 15.88 13.56
CA GLN A 94 -5.35 17.11 14.17
C GLN A 94 -5.39 17.07 15.71
N ALA A 95 -6.31 16.29 16.28
CA ALA A 95 -6.42 16.12 17.73
C ALA A 95 -5.25 15.32 18.31
N GLY A 96 -4.49 14.62 17.47
CA GLY A 96 -3.42 13.72 17.90
C GLY A 96 -3.94 12.36 18.37
N PRO A 97 -3.04 11.52 18.92
CA PRO A 97 -3.43 10.23 19.50
C PRO A 97 -4.17 10.44 20.82
N ASP A 98 -5.14 9.57 21.11
CA ASP A 98 -5.72 9.45 22.45
C ASP A 98 -4.71 8.82 23.45
N LYS A 99 -5.07 8.78 24.74
CA LYS A 99 -4.26 8.24 25.83
C LYS A 99 -3.77 6.80 25.59
N ASP A 100 -4.55 5.98 24.90
CA ASP A 100 -4.21 4.60 24.58
C ASP A 100 -3.49 4.44 23.21
N GLY A 101 -3.23 5.55 22.51
CA GLY A 101 -2.66 5.60 21.17
C GLY A 101 -3.67 5.35 20.04
N SER A 102 -4.96 5.37 20.34
CA SER A 102 -6.02 5.38 19.34
C SER A 102 -6.25 6.76 18.74
N VAL A 103 -7.15 6.85 17.76
CA VAL A 103 -7.54 8.12 17.15
C VAL A 103 -8.68 8.77 17.91
N ILE A 104 -8.65 10.10 17.98
CA ILE A 104 -9.80 10.89 18.41
C ILE A 104 -10.66 11.19 17.18
N CYS A 105 -11.98 11.09 17.29
CA CYS A 105 -12.90 11.39 16.19
C CYS A 105 -13.18 12.90 16.06
N LEU A 106 -13.83 13.35 14.97
CA LEU A 106 -14.10 14.77 14.73
C LEU A 106 -14.99 15.43 15.79
N ASP A 107 -15.90 14.67 16.40
CA ASP A 107 -16.76 15.14 17.49
C ASP A 107 -16.11 15.06 18.89
N GLY A 108 -14.87 14.56 18.98
CA GLY A 108 -14.13 14.43 20.24
C GLY A 108 -14.22 13.05 20.91
N PHE A 109 -14.90 12.06 20.30
CA PHE A 109 -14.91 10.69 20.83
C PHE A 109 -13.49 10.09 20.88
N SER A 110 -13.06 9.62 22.05
CA SER A 110 -11.69 9.15 22.34
C SER A 110 -11.55 7.64 22.49
N GLU A 111 -12.65 6.88 22.64
CA GLU A 111 -12.60 5.42 22.81
C GLU A 111 -12.65 4.66 21.47
N ALA A 112 -12.20 5.30 20.37
CA ALA A 112 -12.17 4.63 19.09
C ALA A 112 -11.12 3.52 19.11
N THR A 113 -11.45 2.35 18.62
CA THR A 113 -10.51 1.21 18.57
C THR A 113 -9.44 1.35 17.49
N ALA A 114 -9.63 2.30 16.57
CA ALA A 114 -8.71 2.56 15.47
C ALA A 114 -7.43 3.20 15.99
N ARG A 115 -6.28 2.56 15.74
CA ARG A 115 -4.97 3.08 16.13
C ARG A 115 -4.63 4.37 15.37
N PHE A 116 -3.97 5.31 16.05
CA PHE A 116 -3.34 6.48 15.44
C PHE A 116 -2.13 6.02 14.60
N LYS A 117 -2.42 5.51 13.40
CA LYS A 117 -1.42 4.99 12.46
C LYS A 117 -0.77 6.13 11.68
N PHE A 118 0.26 5.78 10.91
CA PHE A 118 0.96 6.64 9.94
C PHE A 118 0.04 7.52 9.06
N ARG A 119 -1.20 7.09 8.79
CA ARG A 119 -2.15 7.87 7.99
C ARG A 119 -2.52 9.22 8.61
N CYS A 120 -2.38 9.38 9.93
CA CYS A 120 -2.52 10.66 10.61
C CYS A 120 -1.20 11.40 10.84
N SER A 121 -0.06 10.84 10.43
CA SER A 121 1.24 11.53 10.51
C SER A 121 1.77 11.98 9.15
N THR A 122 1.20 11.47 8.05
CA THR A 122 1.64 11.82 6.69
C THR A 122 0.54 12.50 5.89
N ALA A 123 0.85 13.65 5.30
CA ALA A 123 -0.02 14.33 4.37
C ALA A 123 0.04 13.62 3.01
N ARG A 124 -1.05 13.72 2.23
CA ARG A 124 -1.08 13.20 0.86
C ARG A 124 -1.56 14.29 -0.06
N LEU A 125 -0.63 14.86 -0.80
CA LEU A 125 -0.94 15.91 -1.76
C LEU A 125 -1.14 15.33 -3.16
N LYS A 126 -1.99 15.99 -3.95
CA LYS A 126 -2.27 15.62 -5.34
C LYS A 126 -2.36 16.88 -6.20
N LEU A 127 -1.76 16.83 -7.39
CA LEU A 127 -1.97 17.84 -8.43
C LEU A 127 -3.42 17.74 -8.92
N ALA A 128 -4.22 18.77 -8.64
CA ALA A 128 -5.63 18.82 -9.02
C ALA A 128 -5.79 19.38 -10.44
N GLN A 129 -5.05 20.45 -10.76
CA GLN A 129 -5.14 21.11 -12.06
C GLN A 129 -3.86 21.88 -12.38
N VAL A 130 -3.50 21.89 -13.66
CA VAL A 130 -2.41 22.71 -14.22
C VAL A 130 -2.99 23.53 -15.36
N LYS A 131 -2.88 24.86 -15.27
CA LYS A 131 -3.44 25.83 -16.21
C LYS A 131 -2.35 26.81 -16.61
N PHE A 132 -2.18 27.03 -17.90
CA PHE A 132 -1.34 28.10 -18.41
C PHE A 132 -2.21 29.29 -18.83
N ASP A 133 -1.78 30.49 -18.47
CA ASP A 133 -2.38 31.75 -18.89
C ASP A 133 -1.44 32.44 -19.88
N ASP A 134 -1.72 32.26 -21.18
CA ASP A 134 -0.91 32.81 -22.29
C ASP A 134 -0.76 34.34 -22.21
N LYS A 135 -1.75 35.05 -21.63
CA LYS A 135 -1.71 36.51 -21.54
C LYS A 135 -0.80 37.00 -20.44
N ALA A 136 -0.65 36.20 -19.38
CA ALA A 136 0.11 36.55 -18.20
C ALA A 136 1.48 35.84 -18.15
N ASP A 137 1.82 35.02 -19.15
CA ASP A 137 3.00 34.15 -19.16
C ASP A 137 3.17 33.44 -17.80
N THR A 138 2.06 32.91 -17.28
CA THR A 138 2.00 32.35 -15.93
C THR A 138 1.39 30.95 -15.95
N LEU A 139 2.15 29.98 -15.46
CA LEU A 139 1.70 28.62 -15.21
C LEU A 139 1.15 28.54 -13.78
N ARG A 140 -0.14 28.19 -13.64
CA ARG A 140 -0.83 28.01 -12.36
C ARG A 140 -1.05 26.53 -12.07
N VAL A 141 -0.71 26.11 -10.87
CA VAL A 141 -0.90 24.75 -10.38
C VAL A 141 -1.73 24.78 -9.10
N TYR A 142 -2.78 23.95 -9.08
CA TYR A 142 -3.63 23.75 -7.92
C TYR A 142 -3.27 22.44 -7.25
N VAL A 143 -2.79 22.51 -6.01
CA VAL A 143 -2.42 21.36 -5.19
C VAL A 143 -3.49 21.13 -4.14
N ARG A 144 -4.04 19.91 -4.08
CA ARG A 144 -5.04 19.51 -3.10
C ARG A 144 -4.44 18.54 -2.09
N ASN A 145 -4.67 18.80 -0.82
CA ASN A 145 -4.40 17.84 0.25
C ASN A 145 -5.58 16.87 0.39
N GLN A 146 -5.30 15.58 0.40
CA GLN A 146 -6.30 14.52 0.51
C GLN A 146 -6.39 13.94 1.94
N GLN A 147 -5.62 14.47 2.90
CA GLN A 147 -5.60 13.99 4.28
C GLN A 147 -6.07 15.07 5.26
N GLY A 148 -6.47 14.61 6.45
CA GLY A 148 -6.92 15.45 7.57
C GLY A 148 -5.81 16.13 8.35
N ILE A 149 -4.57 16.14 7.84
CA ILE A 149 -3.45 16.85 8.45
C ILE A 149 -2.87 17.87 7.49
N GLN A 150 -2.28 18.93 8.03
CA GLN A 150 -1.59 19.93 7.22
C GLN A 150 -0.36 19.32 6.54
N ALA A 151 -0.12 19.69 5.29
CA ALA A 151 1.14 19.41 4.59
C ALA A 151 2.09 20.58 4.81
N ASP A 152 3.29 20.30 5.31
CA ASP A 152 4.29 21.31 5.69
C ASP A 152 5.46 21.34 4.70
N ALA A 153 6.06 22.53 4.55
CA ALA A 153 7.17 22.80 3.63
C ALA A 153 6.89 22.25 2.21
N VAL A 154 5.75 22.66 1.64
CA VAL A 154 5.31 22.20 0.32
C VAL A 154 6.11 22.91 -0.76
N GLU A 155 6.81 22.12 -1.55
CA GLU A 155 7.56 22.56 -2.72
C GLU A 155 6.88 22.06 -3.99
N VAL A 156 6.64 22.97 -4.92
CA VAL A 156 6.14 22.66 -6.26
C VAL A 156 7.17 23.18 -7.25
N TYR A 157 7.61 22.33 -8.17
CA TYR A 157 8.61 22.71 -9.15
C TYR A 157 8.34 22.06 -10.51
N TYR A 158 8.77 22.76 -11.56
CA TYR A 158 8.71 22.33 -12.95
C TYR A 158 10.10 21.97 -13.45
N MET A 159 10.23 20.87 -14.20
CA MET A 159 11.49 20.47 -14.83
C MET A 159 11.48 20.78 -16.34
N GLN A 160 12.09 21.90 -16.75
CA GLN A 160 12.19 22.27 -18.15
C GLN A 160 13.27 21.43 -18.86
N GLY A 161 12.88 20.78 -19.95
CA GLY A 161 13.79 19.90 -20.70
C GLY A 161 14.37 18.75 -19.87
N GLY A 162 13.78 18.44 -18.71
CA GLY A 162 14.29 17.44 -17.76
C GLY A 162 15.58 17.81 -17.03
N ARG A 163 16.08 19.06 -17.14
CA ARG A 163 17.36 19.49 -16.55
C ARG A 163 17.24 20.70 -15.64
N GLU A 164 16.49 21.71 -16.06
CA GLU A 164 16.37 22.96 -15.31
C GLU A 164 15.16 22.91 -14.39
N ARG A 165 15.40 23.12 -13.09
CA ARG A 165 14.35 23.21 -12.06
C ARG A 165 13.87 24.65 -11.97
N LYS A 166 12.56 24.88 -12.13
CA LYS A 166 11.90 26.16 -11.89
C LYS A 166 10.87 25.99 -10.76
N ASP A 167 11.08 26.68 -9.65
CA ASP A 167 10.21 26.60 -8.47
C ASP A 167 8.98 27.50 -8.62
N PHE A 168 7.81 27.01 -8.23
CA PHE A 168 6.60 27.82 -8.18
C PHE A 168 6.55 28.65 -6.89
N MET A 169 5.95 29.83 -6.98
CA MET A 169 5.60 30.67 -5.84
C MET A 169 4.21 30.30 -5.31
N GLY A 170 4.12 29.98 -4.02
CA GLY A 170 2.86 29.68 -3.34
C GLY A 170 3.04 29.61 -1.82
N PRO A 171 1.98 29.24 -1.07
CA PRO A 171 2.08 29.12 0.38
C PRO A 171 3.00 27.95 0.77
N PRO A 172 3.75 28.07 1.89
CA PRO A 172 4.66 27.00 2.33
C PRO A 172 3.94 25.78 2.93
N ALA A 173 2.63 25.86 3.15
CA ALA A 173 1.82 24.81 3.74
C ALA A 173 0.44 24.72 3.08
N VAL A 174 -0.12 23.51 3.05
CA VAL A 174 -1.49 23.24 2.57
C VAL A 174 -2.31 22.64 3.69
N LYS A 175 -3.37 23.36 4.10
CA LYS A 175 -4.27 22.95 5.17
C LYS A 175 -4.85 21.54 4.94
N ALA A 176 -5.26 20.89 6.02
CA ALA A 176 -5.99 19.62 5.97
C ALA A 176 -7.19 19.72 5.01
N TYR A 177 -7.30 18.75 4.09
CA TYR A 177 -8.29 18.71 3.00
C TYR A 177 -8.35 19.96 2.09
N GLY A 178 -7.41 20.89 2.24
CA GLY A 178 -7.39 22.18 1.57
C GLY A 178 -6.86 22.12 0.15
N VAL A 179 -6.98 23.26 -0.53
CA VAL A 179 -6.40 23.51 -1.85
C VAL A 179 -5.53 24.76 -1.77
N ALA A 180 -4.36 24.71 -2.39
CA ALA A 180 -3.47 25.85 -2.54
C ALA A 180 -3.13 26.07 -4.01
N GLU A 181 -2.94 27.34 -4.37
CA GLU A 181 -2.50 27.77 -5.69
C GLU A 181 -1.01 28.11 -5.66
N TYR A 182 -0.31 27.65 -6.69
CA TYR A 182 1.10 27.91 -6.94
C TYR A 182 1.27 28.47 -8.34
N THR A 183 2.14 29.47 -8.50
CA THR A 183 2.31 30.21 -9.75
C THR A 183 3.78 30.25 -10.18
N LEU A 184 4.05 30.06 -11.46
CA LEU A 184 5.38 30.14 -12.04
C LEU A 184 5.31 31.03 -13.28
N LYS A 185 6.17 32.07 -13.33
CA LYS A 185 6.35 32.87 -14.54
C LYS A 185 7.20 32.09 -15.54
N ILE A 186 6.67 31.86 -16.73
CA ILE A 186 7.34 31.11 -17.80
C ILE A 186 6.81 31.61 -19.15
N SER A 187 7.71 31.84 -20.10
CA SER A 187 7.31 32.36 -21.41
C SER A 187 6.45 31.34 -22.15
N THR A 188 5.51 31.86 -22.95
CA THR A 188 4.70 31.03 -23.84
C THR A 188 5.56 30.17 -24.78
N ASP A 189 6.71 30.68 -25.25
CA ASP A 189 7.60 29.94 -26.15
C ASP A 189 8.30 28.76 -25.45
N ASP A 190 8.73 28.94 -24.20
CA ASP A 190 9.32 27.87 -23.38
C ASP A 190 8.33 26.72 -23.17
N LEU A 191 7.05 27.04 -22.96
CA LEU A 191 5.99 26.03 -22.80
C LEU A 191 5.59 25.38 -24.11
N LYS A 192 5.55 26.12 -25.22
CA LYS A 192 5.29 25.54 -26.55
C LYS A 192 6.39 24.55 -26.96
N ALA A 193 7.63 24.77 -26.52
CA ALA A 193 8.72 23.83 -26.72
C ALA A 193 8.58 22.55 -25.88
N ASP A 194 7.71 22.52 -24.86
CA ASP A 194 7.46 21.36 -23.98
C ASP A 194 5.95 21.02 -23.91
N PRO A 195 5.39 20.34 -24.93
CA PRO A 195 3.95 20.06 -25.00
C PRO A 195 3.44 19.20 -23.81
N ASP A 196 4.35 18.49 -23.13
CA ASP A 196 4.04 17.62 -22.00
C ASP A 196 4.26 18.30 -20.64
N TYR A 197 4.35 19.64 -20.58
CA TYR A 197 4.67 20.40 -19.37
C TYR A 197 3.86 20.00 -18.14
N LYS A 198 2.60 19.59 -18.31
CA LYS A 198 1.70 19.14 -17.23
C LYS A 198 2.22 17.91 -16.47
N THR A 199 2.95 17.04 -17.16
CA THR A 199 3.53 15.81 -16.58
C THR A 199 4.86 16.05 -15.88
N ARG A 200 5.46 17.24 -16.08
CA ARG A 200 6.76 17.64 -15.55
C ARG A 200 6.66 18.58 -14.35
N VAL A 201 5.46 18.70 -13.78
CA VAL A 201 5.24 19.35 -12.48
C VAL A 201 5.41 18.30 -11.39
N TYR A 202 6.32 18.57 -10.47
CA TYR A 202 6.62 17.71 -9.34
C TYR A 202 6.23 18.40 -8.04
N LEU A 203 6.00 17.56 -7.05
CA LEU A 203 5.52 17.97 -5.75
C LEU A 203 6.33 17.28 -4.66
N ARG A 204 6.75 18.04 -3.66
CA ARG A 204 7.40 17.53 -2.45
C ARG A 204 6.81 18.22 -1.22
N CYS A 205 6.80 17.53 -0.10
CA CYS A 205 6.58 18.16 1.19
C CYS A 205 7.30 17.37 2.29
N MET A 206 7.57 18.02 3.42
CA MET A 206 8.37 17.43 4.50
C MET A 206 7.68 16.22 5.16
N ASN A 207 6.36 16.26 5.29
CA ASN A 207 5.56 15.20 5.91
C ASN A 207 4.69 14.43 4.90
N CYS A 208 5.09 14.35 3.63
CA CYS A 208 4.35 13.63 2.58
C CYS A 208 4.79 12.16 2.46
N SER A 209 3.86 11.28 2.07
CA SER A 209 4.11 9.87 1.69
C SER A 209 3.78 9.59 0.22
#